data_AF-A0A8R2JXL0-F1
#
_entry.id   AF-A0A8R2JXL0-F1
#
_cell.length_a   1.000
_cell.length_b   1.000
_cell.length_c   1.000
_cell.angle_alpha   90.00
_cell.angle_beta   90.00
_cell.angle_gamma   90.00
#
_symmetry.space_group_name_H-M   'P 1'
#
loop_
_entity.id
_entity.type
_entity.pdbx_description
1 polymer ?
#
loop_
_entity_poly.entity_id
_entity_poly.type
_entity_poly.pdbx_seq_one_letter_code
_entity_poly.pdbx_strand_id
1 'polypeptide(L)'
;MMYNKAKNTIIDVIAKIEQIKDTENITSVHGDHYEKKEIILIDENNRKITLNLWNEKINEFKGKKEDIIAIKNAKIGEYNYTKNLTLINSSRMSINPGVPEATKIREECLERNKDIEELDEPMYTKIGKILNLENQTILNVIAVVENIGDTDTVFAKDGREFKKKKIQLIDNSDEASVIQNKKSQ
;
A
#
# COMPACT_ATOMS: atom_id res chain seq x y z
N MET A 1 0.42 6.21 8.31
CA MET A 1 0.81 7.38 7.47
C MET A 1 2.07 7.14 6.57
N MET A 2 2.28 5.90 6.08
CA MET A 2 3.51 5.51 5.35
C MET A 2 3.48 5.89 3.86
N TYR A 3 2.30 5.91 3.27
CA TYR A 3 2.07 6.11 1.83
C TYR A 3 2.35 7.53 1.32
N ASN A 4 2.36 8.52 2.21
CA ASN A 4 2.65 9.92 1.85
C ASN A 4 4.14 10.26 1.99
N LYS A 5 4.97 9.31 2.44
CA LYS A 5 6.42 9.52 2.58
C LYS A 5 7.10 9.40 1.21
N ALA A 6 8.06 10.27 0.95
CA ALA A 6 8.79 10.29 -0.31
C ALA A 6 9.64 9.03 -0.50
N LYS A 7 9.92 8.68 -1.76
CA LYS A 7 10.88 7.63 -2.11
C LYS A 7 12.23 7.86 -1.41
N ASN A 8 12.87 6.77 -0.98
CA ASN A 8 14.11 6.71 -0.21
C ASN A 8 14.04 7.25 1.21
N THR A 9 12.86 7.67 1.69
CA THR A 9 12.68 8.01 3.12
C THR A 9 12.85 6.75 3.98
N ILE A 10 13.51 6.89 5.12
CA ILE A 10 13.64 5.85 6.13
C ILE A 10 12.59 6.10 7.22
N ILE A 11 11.82 5.07 7.55
CA ILE A 11 10.74 5.13 8.55
C ILE A 11 10.75 3.91 9.47
N ASP A 12 10.19 4.08 10.66
CA ASP A 12 9.82 2.96 11.52
C ASP A 12 8.37 2.53 11.21
N VAL A 13 8.14 1.23 11.24
CA VAL A 13 6.88 0.59 10.80
C VAL A 13 6.45 -0.41 11.85
N ILE A 14 5.17 -0.40 12.20
CA ILE A 14 4.52 -1.49 12.94
C ILE A 14 3.27 -1.85 12.15
N ALA A 15 3.09 -3.12 11.81
CA ALA A 15 2.01 -3.58 10.94
C ALA A 15 1.68 -5.05 11.20
N LYS A 16 0.48 -5.48 10.81
CA LYS A 16 0.06 -6.88 10.81
C LYS A 16 0.45 -7.57 9.51
N ILE A 17 0.87 -8.83 9.57
CA ILE A 17 1.16 -9.65 8.39
C ILE A 17 -0.15 -10.22 7.85
N GLU A 18 -0.54 -9.79 6.64
CA GLU A 18 -1.76 -10.27 5.97
C GLU A 18 -1.46 -11.49 5.08
N GLN A 19 -0.35 -11.44 4.36
CA GLN A 19 0.01 -12.49 3.41
C GLN A 19 1.53 -12.57 3.26
N ILE A 20 2.04 -13.80 3.16
CA ILE A 20 3.44 -14.09 2.84
C ILE A 20 3.44 -14.81 1.49
N LYS A 21 4.17 -14.30 0.50
CA LYS A 21 4.31 -14.94 -0.80
C LYS A 21 5.50 -15.90 -0.84
N ASP A 22 5.53 -16.73 -1.86
CA ASP A 22 6.65 -17.61 -2.16
C ASP A 22 7.91 -16.80 -2.49
N THR A 23 9.08 -17.44 -2.31
CA THR A 23 10.35 -16.83 -2.67
C THR A 23 10.55 -16.93 -4.18
N GLU A 24 10.89 -15.82 -4.82
CA GLU A 24 11.20 -15.73 -6.24
C GLU A 24 12.71 -15.54 -6.45
N ASN A 25 13.24 -16.15 -7.51
CA ASN A 25 14.60 -15.91 -7.97
C ASN A 25 14.58 -14.87 -9.09
N ILE A 26 15.34 -13.80 -8.92
CA ILE A 26 15.42 -12.67 -9.84
C ILE A 26 16.85 -12.57 -10.37
N THR A 27 17.00 -12.55 -11.69
CA THR A 27 18.28 -12.25 -12.35
C THR A 27 18.26 -10.80 -12.83
N SER A 28 19.28 -10.03 -12.46
CA SER A 28 19.47 -8.65 -12.87
C SER A 28 19.83 -8.56 -14.35
N VAL A 29 19.67 -7.38 -14.95
CA VAL A 29 20.13 -7.11 -16.32
C VAL A 29 21.65 -7.30 -16.49
N HIS A 30 22.41 -7.24 -15.40
CA HIS A 30 23.86 -7.45 -15.37
C HIS A 30 24.25 -8.90 -15.03
N GLY A 31 23.26 -9.80 -14.85
CA GLY A 31 23.48 -11.21 -14.56
C GLY A 31 23.56 -11.58 -13.08
N ASP A 32 23.39 -10.61 -12.16
CA ASP A 32 23.40 -10.90 -10.73
C ASP A 32 22.13 -11.65 -10.31
N HIS A 33 22.27 -12.63 -9.43
CA HIS A 33 21.14 -13.40 -8.91
C HIS A 33 20.74 -12.90 -7.52
N TYR A 34 19.43 -12.66 -7.34
CA TYR A 34 18.82 -12.22 -6.10
C TYR A 34 17.63 -13.11 -5.75
N GLU A 35 17.49 -13.43 -4.47
CA GLU A 35 16.25 -13.98 -3.94
C GLU A 35 15.37 -12.86 -3.43
N LYS A 36 14.08 -12.91 -3.73
CA LYS A 36 13.08 -11.93 -3.28
C LYS A 36 11.91 -12.65 -2.62
N LYS A 37 11.49 -12.17 -1.46
CA LYS A 37 10.22 -12.56 -0.83
C LYS A 37 9.37 -11.34 -0.57
N GLU A 38 8.11 -11.40 -1.01
CA GLU A 38 7.13 -10.35 -0.76
C GLU A 38 6.22 -10.71 0.41
N ILE A 39 6.03 -9.74 1.31
CA ILE A 39 5.11 -9.85 2.44
C ILE A 39 4.14 -8.68 2.37
N ILE A 40 2.84 -8.95 2.39
CA ILE A 40 1.80 -7.93 2.42
C ILE A 40 1.49 -7.62 3.88
N LEU A 41 1.67 -6.35 4.24
CA LEU A 41 1.44 -5.83 5.58
C LEU A 41 0.21 -4.94 5.60
N ILE A 42 -0.49 -4.92 6.72
CA ILE A 42 -1.62 -4.04 6.99
C ILE A 42 -1.25 -3.08 8.13
N ASP A 43 -1.39 -1.78 7.90
CA ASP A 43 -1.21 -0.74 8.93
C ASP A 43 -2.45 -0.59 9.84
N GLU A 44 -2.37 0.27 10.85
CA GLU A 44 -3.47 0.57 11.77
C GLU A 44 -4.75 1.02 11.04
N ASN A 45 -4.59 1.71 9.90
CA ASN A 45 -5.67 2.23 9.06
C ASN A 45 -6.16 1.23 7.99
N ASN A 46 -5.84 -0.06 8.16
CA ASN A 46 -6.19 -1.14 7.24
C ASN A 46 -5.61 -1.01 5.82
N ARG A 47 -4.50 -0.27 5.64
CA ARG A 47 -3.88 -0.09 4.33
C ARG A 47 -2.81 -1.13 4.09
N LYS A 48 -2.77 -1.66 2.85
CA LYS A 48 -1.86 -2.72 2.44
C LYS A 48 -0.57 -2.17 1.83
N ILE A 49 0.59 -2.59 2.33
CA ILE A 49 1.89 -2.25 1.75
C ILE A 49 2.74 -3.51 1.61
N THR A 50 3.48 -3.61 0.51
CA THR A 50 4.39 -4.73 0.29
C THR A 50 5.74 -4.44 0.93
N LEU A 51 6.21 -5.35 1.78
CA LEU A 51 7.59 -5.45 2.22
C LEU A 51 8.34 -6.42 1.31
N ASN A 52 9.39 -5.93 0.66
CA ASN A 52 10.32 -6.72 -0.14
C ASN A 52 11.54 -7.07 0.71
N LEU A 53 11.68 -8.37 1.02
CA LEU A 53 12.87 -8.95 1.62
C LEU A 53 13.77 -9.54 0.53
N TRP A 54 15.07 -9.34 0.68
CA TRP A 54 16.07 -9.77 -0.29
C TRP A 54 17.11 -10.67 0.38
N ASN A 55 17.53 -11.72 -0.30
CA ASN A 55 18.66 -12.57 0.08
C ASN A 55 18.61 -12.99 1.57
N GLU A 56 19.64 -12.67 2.35
CA GLU A 56 19.77 -13.06 3.76
C GLU A 56 18.62 -12.56 4.64
N LYS A 57 17.97 -11.45 4.29
CA LYS A 57 16.82 -10.91 5.02
C LYS A 57 15.59 -11.82 4.94
N ILE A 58 15.53 -12.69 3.95
CA ILE A 58 14.49 -13.73 3.84
C ILE A 58 14.68 -14.76 4.94
N ASN A 59 15.92 -15.17 5.22
CA ASN A 59 16.23 -16.17 6.24
C ASN A 59 16.04 -15.64 7.67
N GLU A 60 16.28 -14.34 7.88
CA GLU A 60 16.01 -13.63 9.15
C GLU A 60 14.50 -13.54 9.46
N PHE A 61 13.63 -13.56 8.46
CA PHE A 61 12.19 -13.48 8.65
C PHE A 61 11.62 -14.80 9.19
N LYS A 62 10.99 -14.74 10.37
CA LYS A 62 10.34 -15.87 11.05
C LYS A 62 8.86 -15.63 11.39
N GLY A 63 8.24 -14.63 10.77
CA GLY A 63 6.83 -14.30 11.00
C GLY A 63 5.87 -15.22 10.25
N LYS A 64 4.62 -15.23 10.71
CA LYS A 64 3.49 -15.96 10.11
C LYS A 64 2.35 -14.99 9.82
N LYS A 65 1.34 -15.46 9.09
CA LYS A 65 0.09 -14.71 8.89
C LYS A 65 -0.50 -14.32 10.27
N GLU A 66 -1.06 -13.12 10.36
CA GLU A 66 -1.60 -12.46 11.56
C GLU A 66 -0.58 -12.01 12.60
N ASP A 67 0.72 -12.33 12.47
CA ASP A 67 1.73 -11.79 13.38
C ASP A 67 1.87 -10.28 13.22
N ILE A 68 2.24 -9.61 14.31
CA ILE A 68 2.63 -8.19 14.26
C ILE A 68 4.11 -8.10 13.97
N ILE A 69 4.50 -7.32 12.97
CA ILE A 69 5.88 -7.04 12.63
C ILE A 69 6.19 -5.59 12.96
N ALA A 70 7.29 -5.36 13.69
CA ALA A 70 7.91 -4.04 13.81
C ALA A 70 9.21 -4.01 13.04
N ILE A 71 9.42 -2.94 12.28
CA ILE A 71 10.60 -2.71 11.47
C ILE A 71 11.14 -1.34 11.82
N LYS A 72 12.35 -1.28 12.34
CA LYS A 72 13.11 -0.04 12.43
C LYS A 72 13.88 0.22 11.16
N ASN A 73 13.93 1.47 10.75
CA ASN A 73 14.64 1.94 9.56
C ASN A 73 14.24 1.22 8.25
N ALA A 74 12.96 0.98 8.00
CA ALA A 74 12.48 0.52 6.71
C ALA A 74 12.64 1.63 5.66
N LYS A 75 13.20 1.31 4.49
CA LYS A 75 13.31 2.29 3.39
C LYS A 75 12.08 2.20 2.50
N ILE A 76 11.49 3.36 2.20
CA ILE A 76 10.44 3.49 1.18
C ILE A 76 11.06 3.34 -0.21
N GLY A 77 10.73 2.24 -0.88
CA GLY A 77 10.95 2.04 -2.30
C GLY A 77 9.72 2.46 -3.11
N GLU A 78 9.93 2.73 -4.39
CA GLU A 78 8.84 3.03 -5.31
C GLU A 78 9.17 2.46 -6.70
N TYR A 79 8.25 1.65 -7.22
CA TYR A 79 8.34 1.05 -8.54
C TYR A 79 6.97 1.10 -9.21
N ASN A 80 6.91 1.60 -10.44
CA ASN A 80 5.66 1.81 -11.19
C ASN A 80 4.55 2.50 -10.36
N TYR A 81 4.93 3.56 -9.64
CA TYR A 81 4.03 4.35 -8.76
C TYR A 81 3.50 3.60 -7.53
N THR A 82 3.91 2.35 -7.32
CA THR A 82 3.56 1.57 -6.13
C THR A 82 4.69 1.67 -5.12
N LYS A 83 4.37 2.19 -3.93
CA LYS A 83 5.30 2.21 -2.80
C LYS A 83 5.42 0.84 -2.17
N ASN A 84 6.64 0.52 -1.76
CA ASN A 84 6.97 -0.68 -1.02
C ASN A 84 7.96 -0.34 0.09
N LEU A 85 8.10 -1.26 1.03
CA LEU A 85 9.14 -1.22 2.05
C LEU A 85 10.26 -2.16 1.63
N THR A 86 11.50 -1.80 1.93
CA THR A 86 12.62 -2.73 1.87
C THR A 86 13.53 -2.51 3.05
N LEU A 87 14.20 -3.58 3.48
CA LEU A 87 15.18 -3.50 4.55
C LEU A 87 16.53 -3.06 3.98
N ILE A 88 17.22 -2.22 4.73
CA ILE A 88 18.60 -1.82 4.51
C ILE A 88 19.48 -2.41 5.62
N ASN A 89 20.79 -2.26 5.51
CA ASN A 89 21.74 -2.85 6.49
C ASN A 89 21.48 -2.39 7.93
N SER A 90 21.00 -1.15 8.12
CA SER A 90 20.64 -0.60 9.44
C SER A 90 19.23 -0.93 9.90
N SER A 91 18.45 -1.66 9.09
CA SER A 91 17.11 -2.09 9.47
C SER A 91 17.14 -3.19 10.51
N ARG A 92 16.16 -3.16 11.42
CA ARG A 92 15.94 -4.22 12.41
C ARG A 92 14.49 -4.65 12.36
N MET A 93 14.26 -5.95 12.30
CA MET A 93 12.94 -6.54 12.24
C MET A 93 12.66 -7.33 13.52
N SER A 94 11.48 -7.16 14.09
CA SER A 94 11.00 -7.89 15.27
C SER A 94 9.60 -8.42 15.01
N ILE A 95 9.40 -9.71 15.28
CA ILE A 95 8.09 -10.36 15.19
C ILE A 95 7.46 -10.39 16.59
N ASN A 96 6.19 -10.05 16.67
CA ASN A 96 5.38 -9.92 17.88
C ASN A 96 6.11 -9.16 19.01
N PRO A 97 6.57 -7.92 18.77
CA PRO A 97 7.24 -7.14 19.81
C PRO A 97 6.28 -6.85 20.98
N GLY A 98 6.80 -6.89 22.21
CA GLY A 98 6.04 -6.55 23.42
C GLY A 98 5.91 -5.05 23.65
N VAL A 99 5.59 -4.26 22.61
CA VAL A 99 5.40 -2.81 22.70
C VAL A 99 3.91 -2.43 22.60
N PRO A 100 3.45 -1.35 23.26
CA PRO A 100 2.03 -0.99 23.29
C PRO A 100 1.39 -0.83 21.91
N GLU A 101 2.11 -0.27 20.95
CA GLU A 101 1.65 -0.05 19.58
C GLU A 101 1.34 -1.37 18.85
N ALA A 102 2.10 -2.43 19.15
CA ALA A 102 1.87 -3.75 18.59
C ALA A 102 0.64 -4.43 19.21
N THR A 103 0.38 -4.20 20.50
CA THR A 103 -0.86 -4.63 21.15
C THR A 103 -2.07 -3.94 20.53
N LYS A 104 -1.98 -2.62 20.33
CA LYS A 104 -3.04 -1.81 19.72
C LYS A 104 -3.45 -2.32 18.34
N ILE A 105 -2.50 -2.52 17.42
CA ILE A 105 -2.81 -3.02 16.06
C ILE A 105 -3.42 -4.43 16.12
N ARG A 106 -2.97 -5.27 17.04
CA ARG A 106 -3.54 -6.61 17.22
C ARG A 106 -5.01 -6.54 17.65
N GLU A 107 -5.34 -5.69 18.61
CA GLU A 107 -6.70 -5.49 19.11
C GLU A 107 -7.61 -4.89 18.02
N GLU A 108 -7.19 -3.79 17.38
CA GLU A 108 -7.95 -3.11 16.31
C GLU A 108 -8.21 -4.03 15.10
N CYS A 109 -7.28 -4.92 14.77
CA CYS A 109 -7.49 -5.89 13.69
C CYS A 109 -8.40 -7.06 14.09
N LEU A 110 -8.50 -7.40 15.37
CA LEU A 110 -9.39 -8.45 15.87
C LEU A 110 -10.84 -7.97 15.97
N GLU A 111 -11.05 -6.71 16.38
CA GLU A 111 -12.39 -6.12 16.52
C GLU A 111 -13.05 -5.88 15.16
N ARG A 112 -12.27 -5.44 14.15
CA ARG A 112 -12.77 -5.21 12.78
C ARG A 112 -13.13 -6.48 11.99
N ASN A 113 -12.80 -7.67 12.51
CA ASN A 113 -13.20 -8.95 11.92
C ASN A 113 -14.59 -9.43 12.39
N LYS A 114 -15.24 -8.74 13.35
CA LYS A 114 -16.52 -9.21 13.91
C LYS A 114 -17.77 -8.75 13.18
N ASP A 115 -17.75 -7.63 12.46
CA ASP A 115 -18.92 -7.15 11.73
C ASP A 115 -18.47 -6.51 10.41
N ILE A 116 -18.70 -7.21 9.29
CA ILE A 116 -18.70 -6.59 7.96
C ILE A 116 -19.98 -5.75 7.88
N GLU A 117 -20.07 -4.62 8.58
CA GLU A 117 -21.16 -3.64 8.40
C GLU A 117 -21.02 -2.32 9.19
N GLU A 118 -19.82 -1.80 9.43
CA GLU A 118 -19.67 -0.35 9.62
C GLU A 118 -18.23 0.03 9.26
N LEU A 119 -18.05 0.46 8.01
CA LEU A 119 -16.79 1.01 7.57
C LEU A 119 -16.56 2.30 8.36
N ASP A 120 -15.80 2.17 9.45
CA ASP A 120 -15.05 3.25 10.11
C ASP A 120 -14.54 4.17 9.00
N GLU A 121 -15.08 5.40 8.91
CA GLU A 121 -15.06 6.27 7.71
C GLU A 121 -13.80 6.02 6.88
N PRO A 122 -13.88 5.19 5.85
CA PRO A 122 -12.67 4.78 5.19
C PRO A 122 -12.13 6.03 4.53
N MET A 123 -10.83 6.28 4.70
CA MET A 123 -10.12 7.50 4.25
C MET A 123 -10.06 7.57 2.71
N TYR A 124 -11.21 7.40 2.04
CA TYR A 124 -11.41 7.53 0.63
C TYR A 124 -11.47 9.01 0.29
N THR A 125 -10.66 9.37 -0.70
CA THR A 125 -10.61 10.70 -1.25
C THR A 125 -11.64 10.79 -2.37
N LYS A 126 -12.55 11.75 -2.25
CA LYS A 126 -13.48 12.13 -3.32
C LYS A 126 -12.72 12.52 -4.59
N ILE A 127 -13.18 12.09 -5.75
CA ILE A 127 -12.52 12.35 -7.04
C ILE A 127 -12.34 13.86 -7.27
N GLY A 128 -13.33 14.68 -6.89
CA GLY A 128 -13.26 16.15 -7.01
C GLY A 128 -12.15 16.80 -6.18
N LYS A 129 -11.64 16.14 -5.13
CA LYS A 129 -10.51 16.65 -4.33
C LYS A 129 -9.13 16.33 -4.94
N ILE A 130 -9.05 15.39 -5.88
CA ILE A 130 -7.77 14.89 -6.43
C ILE A 130 -7.01 15.99 -7.18
N LEU A 131 -7.72 16.91 -7.83
CA LEU A 131 -7.11 18.01 -8.59
C LEU A 131 -6.20 18.92 -7.75
N ASN A 132 -6.43 18.97 -6.44
CA ASN A 132 -5.68 19.81 -5.50
C ASN A 132 -4.60 19.04 -4.73
N LEU A 133 -4.37 17.77 -5.07
CA LEU A 133 -3.35 16.95 -4.42
C LEU A 133 -2.01 17.09 -5.13
N GLU A 134 -0.95 16.94 -4.34
CA GLU A 134 0.40 16.86 -4.88
C GLU A 134 0.52 15.61 -5.77
N ASN A 135 1.27 15.77 -6.87
CA ASN A 135 1.59 14.64 -7.73
C ASN A 135 2.22 13.50 -6.90
N GLN A 136 1.87 12.25 -7.23
CA GLN A 136 2.33 11.04 -6.52
C GLN A 136 1.73 10.84 -5.12
N THR A 137 0.67 11.58 -4.76
CA THR A 137 -0.14 11.26 -3.57
C THR A 137 -0.84 9.91 -3.76
N ILE A 138 -0.66 9.00 -2.79
CA ILE A 138 -1.38 7.73 -2.76
C ILE A 138 -2.64 7.93 -1.93
N LEU A 139 -3.76 7.57 -2.52
CA LEU A 139 -5.08 7.76 -1.96
C LEU A 139 -5.92 6.51 -2.19
N ASN A 140 -6.94 6.34 -1.37
CA ASN A 140 -8.00 5.37 -1.61
C ASN A 140 -9.15 6.10 -2.32
N VAL A 141 -9.82 5.47 -3.28
CA VAL A 141 -11.07 6.00 -3.88
C VAL A 141 -12.15 4.91 -3.83
N ILE A 142 -13.38 5.31 -3.55
CA ILE A 142 -14.58 4.56 -3.94
C ILE A 142 -15.30 5.37 -5.00
N ALA A 143 -15.64 4.72 -6.10
CA ALA A 143 -16.31 5.31 -7.24
C ALA A 143 -17.08 4.24 -8.02
N VAL A 144 -18.07 4.66 -8.80
CA VAL A 144 -18.76 3.85 -9.79
C VAL A 144 -17.89 3.76 -11.04
N VAL A 145 -17.79 2.56 -11.61
CA VAL A 145 -17.15 2.38 -12.92
C VAL A 145 -18.13 2.82 -14.00
N GLU A 146 -17.79 3.88 -14.72
CA GLU A 146 -18.60 4.40 -15.83
C GLU A 146 -18.29 3.67 -17.14
N ASN A 147 -17.00 3.45 -17.41
CA ASN A 147 -16.56 2.80 -18.64
C ASN A 147 -15.29 1.97 -18.41
N ILE A 148 -15.22 0.82 -19.07
CA ILE A 148 -14.04 -0.04 -19.12
C ILE A 148 -13.62 -0.15 -20.58
N GLY A 149 -12.45 0.39 -20.90
CA GLY A 149 -11.86 0.28 -22.24
C GLY A 149 -11.21 -1.08 -22.50
N ASP A 150 -10.75 -1.27 -23.73
CA ASP A 150 -9.99 -2.45 -24.15
C ASP A 150 -8.59 -2.52 -23.49
N THR A 151 -7.96 -3.68 -23.60
CA THR A 151 -6.59 -3.88 -23.09
C THR A 151 -5.60 -3.59 -24.20
N ASP A 152 -4.82 -2.53 -24.03
CA ASP A 152 -3.72 -2.16 -24.90
C ASP A 152 -2.41 -2.80 -24.43
N THR A 153 -1.52 -3.08 -25.37
CA THR A 153 -0.11 -3.36 -25.08
C THR A 153 0.68 -2.05 -25.15
N VAL A 154 1.46 -1.75 -24.12
CA VAL A 154 2.37 -0.60 -24.06
C VAL A 154 3.79 -1.03 -23.75
N PHE A 155 4.77 -0.27 -24.22
CA PHE A 155 6.19 -0.58 -24.05
C PHE A 155 6.87 0.45 -23.15
N ALA A 156 7.66 -0.02 -22.17
CA ALA A 156 8.55 0.85 -21.42
C ALA A 156 9.73 1.33 -22.29
N LYS A 157 10.43 2.37 -21.83
CA LYS A 157 11.61 2.92 -22.53
C LYS A 157 12.72 1.88 -22.75
N ASP A 158 12.77 0.85 -21.92
CA ASP A 158 13.73 -0.26 -22.01
C ASP A 158 13.22 -1.47 -22.84
N GLY A 159 12.08 -1.32 -23.52
CA GLY A 159 11.51 -2.34 -24.40
C GLY A 159 10.63 -3.38 -23.71
N ARG A 160 10.48 -3.35 -22.38
CA ARG A 160 9.58 -4.27 -21.66
C ARG A 160 8.12 -4.00 -22.02
N GLU A 161 7.37 -5.08 -22.29
CA GLU A 161 5.95 -5.05 -22.64
C GLU A 161 5.05 -5.07 -21.40
N PHE A 162 4.01 -4.24 -21.38
CA PHE A 162 2.98 -4.19 -20.34
C PHE A 162 1.59 -4.18 -20.95
N LYS A 163 0.64 -4.87 -20.31
CA LYS A 163 -0.79 -4.75 -20.61
C LYS A 163 -1.41 -3.63 -19.81
N LYS A 164 -2.07 -2.69 -20.48
CA LYS A 164 -2.73 -1.52 -19.88
C LYS A 164 -4.21 -1.54 -20.24
N LYS A 165 -5.06 -1.30 -19.25
CA LYS A 165 -6.51 -1.11 -19.45
C LYS A 165 -6.92 0.23 -18.86
N LYS A 166 -7.72 1.00 -19.58
CA LYS A 166 -8.25 2.29 -19.09
C LYS A 166 -9.63 2.08 -18.47
N ILE A 167 -9.83 2.62 -17.26
CA ILE A 167 -11.11 2.59 -16.54
C ILE A 167 -11.49 4.03 -16.21
N GLN A 168 -12.72 4.42 -16.53
CA GLN A 168 -13.30 5.71 -16.15
C GLN A 168 -14.15 5.52 -14.90
N LEU A 169 -13.92 6.39 -13.91
CA LEU A 169 -14.56 6.34 -12.59
C LEU A 169 -15.31 7.64 -12.34
N ILE A 170 -16.52 7.53 -11.80
CA ILE A 170 -17.35 8.65 -11.36
C ILE A 170 -17.73 8.47 -9.89
N ASP A 171 -17.71 9.54 -9.11
CA ASP A 171 -18.26 9.56 -7.75
C ASP A 171 -19.25 10.70 -7.61
N ASN A 172 -19.87 10.85 -6.43
CA ASN A 172 -20.81 11.93 -6.18
C ASN A 172 -20.15 13.28 -5.84
N SER A 173 -18.88 13.50 -6.23
CA SER A 173 -18.22 14.81 -6.04
C SER A 173 -18.96 15.95 -6.76
N ASP A 174 -19.71 15.63 -7.82
CA ASP A 174 -20.48 16.60 -8.60
C ASP A 174 -21.72 17.13 -7.84
N GLU A 175 -22.21 16.43 -6.81
CA GLU A 175 -23.36 16.86 -6.01
C GLU A 175 -23.01 17.98 -5.01
N ALA A 176 -21.72 18.15 -4.67
CA ALA A 176 -21.29 19.16 -3.69
C ALA A 176 -21.44 20.62 -4.20
N SER A 177 -21.74 20.82 -5.49
CA SER A 177 -21.86 22.14 -6.12
C SER A 177 -23.30 22.67 -6.21
N VAL A 178 -24.33 21.84 -5.96
CA VAL A 178 -25.73 22.18 -6.30
C VAL A 178 -26.56 22.65 -5.10
N ILE A 179 -26.06 22.51 -3.86
CA ILE A 179 -26.80 22.92 -2.66
C ILE A 179 -26.26 24.24 -2.09
N GLN A 180 -26.24 25.31 -2.90
CA GLN A 180 -26.16 26.71 -2.39
C GLN A 180 -27.04 27.72 -3.13
N ASN A 181 -28.06 27.28 -3.86
CA ASN A 181 -29.12 28.18 -4.36
C ASN A 181 -30.53 27.70 -3.99
N LYS A 182 -30.79 27.59 -2.69
CA LYS A 182 -32.13 27.76 -2.13
C LYS A 182 -32.02 28.55 -0.83
N LYS A 183 -31.99 29.87 -0.95
CA LYS A 183 -32.53 30.85 0.00
C LYS A 183 -32.26 32.26 -0.52
N SER A 184 -33.26 32.86 -1.14
CA SER A 184 -33.80 34.18 -0.78
C SER A 184 -34.91 34.56 -1.76
N GLN A 185 -36.12 34.65 -1.18
CA GLN A 185 -37.33 35.42 -1.56
C GLN A 185 -37.84 35.36 -3.00
#